data_AF-S6ESN2-F1
#
_entry.id   AF-S6ESN2-F1
#
_cell.length_a   1.000
_cell.length_b   1.000
_cell.length_c   1.000
_cell.angle_alpha   90.00
_cell.angle_beta   90.00
_cell.angle_gamma   90.00
#
_symmetry.space_group_name_H-M   'P 1'
#
loop_
_entity.id
_entity.type
_entity.pdbx_description
1 polymer ?
#
loop_
_entity_poly.entity_id
_entity_poly.type
_entity_poly.pdbx_seq_one_letter_code
_entity_poly.pdbx_strand_id
1 'polypeptide(L)'
;MYDVEEAITKFKELCQPDVDCYDSEKKCWFYLVTYYLYKMGYEIKEFPKVLARPSVQPNDFAYGEIRNRIIAQGGDDNGTVRYAVRREFVASFTFELKSSHIDIDNLINQKFVEISNRQASFNNMSTDEAIAERNSYSQDQKNFFVNYGLTIINVIHSLVK
;
A
#
# COMPACT_ATOMS: atom_id res chain seq x y z
N MET A 1 -12.66 -6.03 -7.66
CA MET A 1 -11.37 -5.40 -7.37
C MET A 1 -10.26 -6.31 -7.82
N TYR A 2 -9.93 -6.18 -9.10
CA TYR A 2 -8.95 -6.99 -9.82
C TYR A 2 -7.62 -6.25 -10.01
N ASP A 3 -7.64 -4.92 -9.99
CA ASP A 3 -6.45 -4.07 -10.12
C ASP A 3 -6.55 -2.75 -9.34
N VAL A 4 -5.47 -1.98 -9.38
CA VAL A 4 -5.30 -0.71 -8.67
C VAL A 4 -6.23 0.39 -9.20
N GLU A 5 -6.48 0.44 -10.51
CA GLU A 5 -7.32 1.47 -11.11
C GLU A 5 -8.79 1.29 -10.69
N GLU A 6 -9.25 0.04 -10.61
CA GLU A 6 -10.58 -0.28 -10.05
C GLU A 6 -10.67 0.13 -8.58
N ALA A 7 -9.60 -0.09 -7.79
CA ALA A 7 -9.54 0.32 -6.39
C ALA A 7 -9.57 1.84 -6.22
N ILE A 8 -8.82 2.59 -7.03
CA ILE A 8 -8.81 4.06 -7.04
C ILE A 8 -10.20 4.58 -7.41
N THR A 9 -10.79 4.04 -8.47
CA THR A 9 -12.15 4.39 -8.90
C THR A 9 -13.14 4.14 -7.78
N LYS A 10 -13.06 2.97 -7.13
CA LYS A 10 -13.95 2.63 -6.02
C LYS A 10 -13.79 3.55 -4.83
N PHE A 11 -12.56 3.93 -4.49
CA PHE A 11 -12.30 4.90 -3.42
C PHE A 11 -12.96 6.24 -3.73
N LYS A 12 -12.80 6.75 -4.95
CA LYS A 12 -13.41 8.01 -5.41
C LYS A 12 -14.93 7.93 -5.39
N GLU A 13 -15.53 6.80 -5.77
CA GLU A 13 -16.98 6.56 -5.65
C GLU A 13 -17.45 6.66 -4.21
N LEU A 14 -16.79 5.99 -3.27
CA LEU A 14 -17.16 5.98 -1.85
C LEU A 14 -17.05 7.35 -1.18
N CYS A 15 -16.24 8.25 -1.75
CA CYS A 15 -16.09 9.63 -1.27
C CYS A 15 -17.09 10.61 -1.91
N GLN A 16 -17.93 10.17 -2.85
CA GLN A 16 -18.91 11.04 -3.48
C GLN A 16 -19.96 11.53 -2.48
N PRO A 17 -20.45 12.77 -2.63
CA PRO A 17 -21.40 13.37 -1.70
C PRO A 17 -22.75 12.65 -1.64
N ASP A 18 -23.10 11.90 -2.68
CA ASP A 18 -24.36 11.18 -2.83
C ASP A 18 -24.31 9.75 -2.24
N VAL A 19 -23.15 9.33 -1.70
CA VAL A 19 -22.96 8.01 -1.10
C VAL A 19 -23.20 8.04 0.40
N ASP A 20 -24.12 7.18 0.85
CA ASP A 20 -24.33 6.96 2.27
C ASP A 20 -23.19 6.12 2.87
N CYS A 21 -22.37 6.79 3.69
CA CYS A 21 -21.23 6.19 4.36
C CYS A 21 -21.60 5.48 5.68
N TYR A 22 -22.87 5.53 6.11
CA TYR A 22 -23.39 4.79 7.26
C TYR A 22 -23.85 3.38 6.88
N ASP A 23 -24.07 3.12 5.59
CA ASP A 23 -24.31 1.79 5.06
C ASP A 23 -23.15 0.84 5.39
N SER A 24 -23.47 -0.34 5.92
CA SER A 24 -22.48 -1.29 6.40
C SER A 24 -21.63 -1.86 5.27
N GLU A 25 -22.21 -2.05 4.08
CA GLU A 25 -21.49 -2.53 2.91
C GLU A 25 -20.51 -1.47 2.42
N LYS A 26 -20.94 -0.22 2.27
CA LYS A 26 -20.07 0.91 1.88
C LYS A 26 -18.95 1.13 2.89
N LYS A 27 -19.26 1.01 4.18
CA LYS A 27 -18.26 1.09 5.25
C LYS A 27 -17.21 -0.02 5.11
N CYS A 28 -17.61 -1.26 4.88
CA CYS A 28 -16.69 -2.36 4.62
C CYS A 28 -15.82 -2.10 3.38
N TRP A 29 -16.44 -1.67 2.28
CA TRP A 29 -15.71 -1.33 1.05
C TRP A 29 -14.69 -0.22 1.25
N PHE A 30 -15.02 0.81 2.02
CA PHE A 30 -14.08 1.89 2.34
C PHE A 30 -12.82 1.36 3.02
N TYR A 31 -12.95 0.50 4.03
CA TYR A 31 -11.80 -0.10 4.70
C TYR A 31 -11.02 -1.10 3.83
N LEU A 32 -11.72 -1.89 3.01
CA LEU A 32 -11.07 -2.83 2.10
C LEU A 32 -10.23 -2.10 1.05
N VAL A 33 -10.79 -1.06 0.43
CA VAL A 33 -10.12 -0.28 -0.62
C VAL A 33 -8.97 0.54 -0.05
N THR A 34 -9.18 1.22 1.09
CA THR A 34 -8.10 1.98 1.77
C THR A 34 -6.92 1.08 2.12
N TYR A 35 -7.19 -0.07 2.75
CA TYR A 35 -6.17 -1.05 3.11
C TYR A 35 -5.44 -1.58 1.88
N TYR A 36 -6.15 -1.95 0.82
CA TYR A 36 -5.54 -2.44 -0.42
C TYR A 36 -4.61 -1.40 -1.04
N LEU A 37 -5.07 -0.16 -1.25
CA LEU A 37 -4.26 0.90 -1.83
C LEU A 37 -3.02 1.22 -0.98
N TYR A 38 -3.17 1.22 0.35
CA TYR A 38 -2.03 1.35 1.27
C TYR A 38 -1.03 0.20 1.12
N LYS A 39 -1.53 -1.04 1.02
CA LYS A 39 -0.71 -2.24 0.83
C LYS A 39 0.01 -2.25 -0.51
N MET A 40 -0.54 -1.60 -1.53
CA MET A 40 0.09 -1.37 -2.84
C MET A 40 0.97 -0.11 -2.86
N GLY A 41 1.18 0.55 -1.71
CA GLY A 41 2.12 1.66 -1.57
C GLY A 41 1.63 3.04 -1.98
N TYR A 42 0.33 3.19 -2.23
CA TYR A 42 -0.25 4.46 -2.64
C TYR A 42 -0.50 5.40 -1.46
N GLU A 43 -0.38 6.69 -1.74
CA GLU A 43 -0.87 7.79 -0.92
C GLU A 43 -1.72 8.73 -1.74
N ILE A 44 -2.64 9.43 -1.08
CA ILE A 44 -3.42 10.51 -1.69
C ILE A 44 -2.72 11.81 -1.33
N LYS A 45 -2.21 12.54 -2.32
CA LYS A 45 -1.43 13.77 -2.10
C LYS A 45 -2.16 14.79 -1.24
N GLU A 46 -3.47 14.93 -1.46
CA GLU A 46 -4.31 15.86 -0.72
C GLU A 46 -4.55 15.41 0.73
N PHE A 47 -4.46 14.11 1.00
CA PHE A 47 -4.68 13.47 2.30
C PHE A 47 -3.67 12.35 2.58
N PRO A 48 -2.37 12.66 2.82
CA PRO A 48 -1.30 11.65 2.80
C PRO A 48 -1.47 10.50 3.80
N LYS A 49 -2.25 10.71 4.87
CA LYS A 49 -2.42 9.73 5.95
C LYS A 49 -3.68 8.87 5.81
N VAL A 50 -4.63 9.20 4.93
CA VAL A 50 -5.96 8.56 4.95
C VAL A 50 -5.91 7.07 4.62
N LEU A 51 -5.04 6.65 3.71
CA LEU A 51 -4.91 5.23 3.34
C LEU A 51 -4.21 4.43 4.46
N ALA A 52 -3.20 5.01 5.09
CA ALA A 52 -2.46 4.38 6.19
C ALA A 52 -3.22 4.38 7.52
N ARG A 53 -4.09 5.37 7.74
CA ARG A 53 -4.87 5.61 8.96
C ARG A 53 -6.25 6.16 8.60
N PRO A 54 -7.16 5.32 8.07
CA PRO A 54 -8.50 5.76 7.70
C PRO A 54 -9.30 6.14 8.95
N SER A 55 -10.25 7.06 8.80
CA SER A 55 -11.11 7.55 9.88
C SER A 55 -12.02 6.42 10.42
N VAL A 56 -12.34 6.47 11.72
CA VAL A 56 -13.16 5.45 12.41
C VAL A 56 -14.59 5.41 11.85
N GLN A 57 -15.08 6.54 11.36
CA GLN A 57 -16.28 6.59 10.52
C GLN A 57 -15.87 7.09 9.14
N PRO A 58 -16.22 6.37 8.04
CA PRO A 58 -15.90 6.83 6.70
C PRO A 58 -16.46 8.23 6.39
N ASN A 59 -17.61 8.58 6.96
CA ASN A 59 -18.23 9.90 6.79
C ASN A 59 -17.37 11.04 7.35
N ASP A 60 -16.59 10.81 8.43
CA ASP A 60 -15.70 11.83 8.99
C ASP A 60 -14.68 12.29 7.93
N PHE A 61 -14.21 11.35 7.11
CA PHE A 61 -13.34 11.64 5.98
C PHE A 61 -14.13 12.13 4.74
N ALA A 62 -15.02 11.27 4.22
CA ALA A 62 -15.73 11.46 2.95
C ALA A 62 -16.57 12.75 2.92
N TYR A 63 -17.05 13.19 4.08
CA TYR A 63 -17.72 14.47 4.26
C TYR A 63 -16.83 15.49 4.98
N GLY A 64 -16.45 15.21 6.22
CA GLY A 64 -15.85 16.20 7.13
C GLY A 64 -14.52 16.75 6.63
N GLU A 65 -13.52 15.87 6.50
CA GLU A 65 -12.16 16.25 6.09
C GLU A 65 -12.13 16.84 4.67
N ILE A 66 -12.85 16.21 3.73
CA ILE A 66 -12.95 16.70 2.35
C ILE A 66 -13.57 18.10 2.30
N ARG A 67 -14.70 18.32 2.98
CA ARG A 67 -15.35 19.63 3.05
C ARG A 67 -14.43 20.67 3.64
N ASN A 68 -13.76 20.35 4.75
CA ASN A 68 -12.86 21.29 5.43
C ASN A 68 -11.67 21.64 4.54
N ARG A 69 -11.15 20.69 3.76
CA ARG A 69 -10.08 20.93 2.80
C ARG A 69 -10.51 21.88 1.68
N ILE A 70 -11.73 21.71 1.15
CA ILE A 70 -12.28 22.61 0.12
C ILE A 70 -12.47 24.03 0.67
N ILE A 71 -13.02 24.18 1.88
CA ILE A 71 -13.17 25.48 2.55
C ILE A 71 -11.80 26.14 2.74
N ALA A 72 -10.80 25.39 3.18
CA ALA A 72 -9.44 25.91 3.34
C ALA A 72 -8.81 26.38 2.01
N GLN A 73 -9.32 25.92 0.87
CA GLN A 73 -8.92 26.34 -0.47
C GLN A 73 -9.81 27.47 -1.04
N GLY A 74 -10.82 27.93 -0.28
CA GLY A 74 -11.76 28.97 -0.71
C GLY A 74 -12.82 28.50 -1.70
N GLY A 75 -13.07 27.19 -1.78
CA GLY A 75 -14.09 26.59 -2.66
C GLY A 75 -15.51 26.60 -2.07
N ASP A 76 -15.77 27.45 -1.08
CA ASP A 76 -17.04 27.54 -0.38
C ASP A 76 -17.74 28.89 -0.60
N ASP A 77 -19.07 28.84 -0.54
CA ASP A 77 -19.93 30.02 -0.52
C ASP A 77 -20.37 30.26 0.93
N ASN A 78 -19.65 31.13 1.65
CA ASN A 78 -19.96 31.51 3.04
C ASN A 78 -20.09 30.28 3.99
N GLY A 79 -19.12 29.39 3.93
CA GLY A 79 -19.07 28.14 4.71
C GLY A 79 -19.83 26.97 4.09
N THR A 80 -20.55 27.19 2.97
CA THR A 80 -21.31 26.15 2.28
C THR A 80 -20.54 25.62 1.09
N VAL A 81 -20.25 24.32 1.07
CA VAL A 81 -19.61 23.66 -0.08
C VAL A 81 -20.67 22.95 -0.91
N ARG A 82 -20.83 23.36 -2.17
CA ARG A 82 -21.79 22.74 -3.10
C ARG A 82 -21.35 21.32 -3.46
N TYR A 83 -22.32 20.43 -3.72
CA TYR A 83 -22.01 19.04 -4.11
C TYR A 83 -21.20 18.98 -5.40
N ALA A 84 -21.45 19.86 -6.39
CA ALA A 84 -20.66 19.93 -7.61
C ALA A 84 -19.16 20.15 -7.34
N VAL A 85 -18.83 21.08 -6.43
CA VAL A 85 -17.45 21.36 -6.01
C VAL A 85 -16.83 20.15 -5.32
N ARG A 86 -17.58 19.46 -4.44
CA ARG A 86 -17.10 18.21 -3.81
C ARG A 86 -16.82 17.12 -4.83
N ARG A 87 -17.70 16.91 -5.80
CA ARG A 87 -17.52 15.89 -6.84
C ARG A 87 -16.27 16.15 -7.67
N GLU A 88 -16.07 17.40 -8.09
CA GLU A 88 -14.87 17.82 -8.83
C GLU A 88 -13.60 17.60 -8.01
N PHE A 89 -13.60 17.99 -6.74
CA PHE A 89 -12.47 17.81 -5.84
C PHE A 89 -12.11 16.34 -5.59
N VAL A 90 -13.12 15.47 -5.39
CA VAL A 90 -12.90 14.02 -5.25
C VAL A 90 -12.37 13.41 -6.55
N ALA A 91 -12.90 13.84 -7.70
CA ALA A 91 -12.42 13.39 -8.99
C ALA A 91 -10.95 13.77 -9.21
N SER A 92 -10.51 14.93 -8.71
CA SER A 92 -9.14 15.43 -8.82
C SER A 92 -8.15 14.83 -7.82
N PHE A 93 -8.52 13.86 -6.97
CA PHE A 93 -7.56 13.21 -6.07
C PHE A 93 -6.37 12.63 -6.82
N THR A 94 -5.17 12.94 -6.32
CA THR A 94 -3.91 12.50 -6.88
C THR A 94 -3.38 11.32 -6.08
N PHE A 95 -3.33 10.14 -6.69
CA PHE A 95 -2.76 8.94 -6.10
C PHE A 95 -1.31 8.81 -6.55
N GLU A 96 -0.38 8.84 -5.59
CA GLU A 96 1.07 8.75 -5.84
C GLU A 96 1.61 7.48 -5.18
N LEU A 97 2.41 6.71 -5.94
CA LEU A 97 3.14 5.56 -5.39
C LEU A 97 4.33 6.08 -4.58
N LYS A 98 4.47 5.63 -3.33
CA LYS A 98 5.66 5.96 -2.54
C LYS A 98 6.88 5.30 -3.18
N SER A 99 7.94 6.10 -3.37
CA SER A 99 9.23 5.62 -3.92
C SER A 99 9.88 4.51 -3.10
N SER A 100 9.46 4.31 -1.85
CA SER A 100 9.93 3.25 -0.94
C SER A 100 9.03 2.02 -0.92
N HIS A 101 7.99 1.94 -1.75
CA HIS A 101 7.17 0.73 -1.84
C HIS A 101 7.87 -0.33 -2.70
N ILE A 102 8.44 -1.33 -2.04
CA ILE A 102 8.97 -2.52 -2.68
C ILE A 102 7.90 -3.61 -2.59
N ASP A 103 7.17 -3.82 -3.67
CA ASP A 103 6.30 -4.99 -3.78
C ASP A 103 7.18 -6.21 -4.08
N ILE A 104 7.39 -7.04 -3.05
CA ILE A 104 8.06 -8.33 -3.21
C ILE A 104 6.96 -9.31 -3.61
N ASP A 105 6.73 -9.43 -4.92
CA ASP A 105 5.76 -10.33 -5.51
C ASP A 105 5.85 -11.73 -4.85
N ASN A 106 4.69 -12.37 -4.63
CA ASN A 106 4.61 -13.72 -4.09
C ASN A 106 5.44 -14.71 -4.92
N LEU A 107 5.56 -14.50 -6.23
CA LEU A 107 6.42 -15.31 -7.08
C LEU A 107 7.90 -15.16 -6.70
N ILE A 108 8.33 -13.95 -6.38
CA ILE A 108 9.70 -13.66 -5.93
C ILE A 108 9.93 -14.26 -4.54
N ASN A 109 8.98 -14.12 -3.61
CA ASN A 109 9.03 -14.78 -2.29
C ASN A 109 9.09 -16.31 -2.40
N GLN A 110 8.31 -16.89 -3.31
CA GLN A 110 8.31 -18.33 -3.56
C GLN A 110 9.64 -18.79 -4.15
N LYS A 111 10.18 -18.04 -5.13
CA LYS A 111 11.54 -18.27 -5.66
C LYS A 111 12.59 -18.15 -4.56
N PHE A 112 12.43 -17.21 -3.62
CA PHE A 112 13.33 -17.09 -2.47
C PHE A 112 13.29 -18.31 -1.55
N VAL A 113 12.10 -18.86 -1.26
CA VAL A 113 11.96 -20.08 -0.45
C VAL A 113 12.52 -21.30 -1.18
N GLU A 114 12.27 -21.43 -2.48
CA GLU A 114 12.79 -22.50 -3.33
C GLU A 114 14.33 -22.47 -3.38
N ILE A 115 14.92 -21.29 -3.60
CA ILE A 115 16.37 -21.13 -3.78
C ILE A 115 17.11 -21.18 -2.45
N SER A 116 16.62 -20.50 -1.40
CA SER A 116 17.38 -20.34 -0.15
C SER A 116 17.53 -21.64 0.61
N ASN A 117 16.50 -22.50 0.60
CA ASN A 117 16.44 -23.64 1.50
C ASN A 117 15.94 -24.95 0.87
N ARG A 118 15.64 -25.01 -0.44
CA ARG A 118 14.93 -26.17 -1.04
C ARG A 118 13.72 -26.63 -0.20
N GLN A 119 12.99 -25.69 0.42
CA GLN A 119 11.88 -25.92 1.36
C GLN A 119 12.21 -26.44 2.77
N ALA A 120 13.48 -26.51 3.18
CA ALA A 120 13.86 -26.92 4.52
C ALA A 120 13.93 -25.75 5.53
N SER A 121 13.70 -26.03 6.81
CA SER A 121 13.84 -25.06 7.91
C SER A 121 15.29 -25.01 8.39
N PHE A 122 15.94 -23.84 8.36
CA PHE A 122 17.29 -23.65 8.96
C PHE A 122 17.34 -24.02 10.44
N ASN A 123 16.23 -23.85 11.15
CA ASN A 123 16.16 -24.09 12.60
C ASN A 123 16.09 -25.59 12.96
N ASN A 124 15.96 -26.47 11.95
CA ASN A 124 15.82 -27.91 12.16
C ASN A 124 17.02 -28.72 11.66
N MET A 125 18.08 -28.07 11.16
CA MET A 125 19.28 -28.76 10.68
C MET A 125 20.35 -28.82 11.76
N SER A 126 21.03 -29.96 11.85
CA SER A 126 22.28 -30.08 12.61
C SER A 126 23.40 -29.29 11.94
N THR A 127 24.46 -28.95 12.71
CA THR A 127 25.62 -28.19 12.22
C THR A 127 26.26 -28.84 10.99
N ASP A 128 26.35 -30.17 10.97
CA ASP A 128 26.97 -30.92 9.87
C ASP A 128 26.11 -30.92 8.61
N GLU A 129 24.78 -31.00 8.75
CA GLU A 129 23.83 -30.88 7.64
C GLU A 129 23.88 -29.49 7.00
N ALA A 130 23.94 -28.43 7.81
CA ALA A 130 24.05 -27.05 7.33
C ALA A 130 25.38 -26.80 6.57
N ILE A 131 26.47 -27.44 7.01
CA ILE A 131 27.77 -27.38 6.32
C ILE A 131 27.72 -28.15 5.00
N ALA A 132 27.15 -29.36 5.00
CA ALA A 132 27.00 -30.18 3.80
C ALA A 132 26.11 -29.49 2.75
N GLU A 133 25.02 -28.86 3.17
CA GLU A 133 24.11 -28.11 2.30
C GLU A 133 24.83 -26.93 1.65
N ARG A 134 25.55 -26.10 2.41
CA ARG A 134 26.35 -24.99 1.86
C ARG A 134 27.41 -25.44 0.87
N ASN A 135 27.99 -26.62 1.08
CA ASN A 135 28.96 -27.20 0.15
C ASN A 135 28.30 -27.68 -1.15
N SER A 136 27.01 -28.03 -1.11
CA SER A 136 26.24 -28.51 -2.28
C SER A 136 25.83 -27.41 -3.28
N TYR A 137 25.98 -26.13 -2.91
CA TYR A 137 25.58 -25.01 -3.76
C TYR A 137 26.58 -24.75 -4.88
N SER A 138 26.06 -24.44 -6.07
CA SER A 138 26.89 -24.00 -7.20
C SER A 138 27.52 -22.63 -6.94
N GLN A 139 28.57 -22.29 -7.69
CA GLN A 139 29.20 -20.98 -7.55
C GLN A 139 28.23 -19.84 -7.91
N ASP A 140 27.37 -20.04 -8.89
CA ASP A 140 26.35 -19.07 -9.28
C ASP A 140 25.31 -18.86 -8.17
N GLN A 141 24.90 -19.92 -7.48
CA GLN A 141 24.01 -19.83 -6.31
C GLN A 141 24.67 -19.06 -5.17
N LYS A 142 25.95 -19.34 -4.87
CA LYS A 142 26.72 -18.60 -3.85
C LYS A 142 26.84 -17.12 -4.21
N ASN A 143 27.15 -16.82 -5.46
CA ASN A 143 27.23 -15.45 -5.97
C ASN A 143 25.88 -14.72 -5.89
N PHE A 144 24.78 -15.41 -6.21
CA PHE A 144 23.43 -14.87 -6.06
C PHE A 144 23.13 -14.47 -4.61
N PHE A 145 23.39 -15.35 -3.63
CA PHE A 145 23.14 -15.03 -2.21
C PHE A 145 23.98 -13.85 -1.71
N VAL A 146 25.25 -13.76 -2.13
CA VAL A 146 26.14 -12.64 -1.77
C VAL A 146 25.62 -11.33 -2.37
N ASN A 147 25.31 -11.33 -3.68
CA ASN A 147 24.78 -10.15 -4.36
C ASN A 147 23.44 -9.71 -3.77
N TYR A 148 22.57 -10.66 -3.45
CA TYR A 148 21.29 -10.39 -2.79
C TYR A 148 21.47 -9.73 -1.42
N GLY A 149 22.34 -10.28 -0.57
CA GLY A 149 22.65 -9.69 0.74
C GLY A 149 23.20 -8.26 0.61
N LEU A 150 24.12 -8.04 -0.34
CA LEU A 150 24.65 -6.72 -0.66
C LEU A 150 23.55 -5.75 -1.13
N THR A 151 22.66 -6.19 -2.01
CA THR A 151 21.53 -5.38 -2.50
C THR A 151 20.59 -4.97 -1.36
N ILE A 152 20.22 -5.90 -0.46
CA ILE A 152 19.40 -5.57 0.72
C ILE A 152 20.10 -4.53 1.59
N ILE A 153 21.38 -4.73 1.91
CA ILE A 153 22.16 -3.79 2.73
C ILE A 153 22.20 -2.39 2.09
N ASN A 154 22.45 -2.33 0.78
CA ASN A 154 22.49 -1.08 0.04
C ASN A 154 21.13 -0.35 0.04
N VAL A 155 20.04 -1.10 -0.16
CA VAL A 155 18.68 -0.56 -0.09
C VAL A 155 18.37 -0.04 1.30
N ILE A 156 18.62 -0.81 2.36
CA ILE A 156 18.43 -0.37 3.76
C ILE A 156 19.24 0.90 4.04
N HIS A 157 20.52 0.93 3.68
CA HIS A 157 21.37 2.11 3.87
C HIS A 157 20.86 3.35 3.11
N SER A 158 20.28 3.16 1.92
CA SER A 158 19.69 4.27 1.15
C SER A 158 18.38 4.80 1.73
N LEU A 159 17.63 3.96 2.45
CA LEU A 159 16.32 4.30 3.03
C LEU A 159 16.39 4.78 4.48
N VAL A 160 17.48 4.49 5.20
CA VAL A 160 17.69 4.87 6.62
C VAL A 160 18.55 6.15 6.74
N LYS A 161 18.77 6.88 5.64
CA LYS A 161 19.40 8.22 5.63
C LYS A 161 18.36 9.34 5.60
#